data_AF-A0AA40F5W3-F1
#
_entry.id   AF-A0AA40F5W3-F1
#
_cell.length_a   1.000
_cell.length_b   1.000
_cell.length_c   1.000
_cell.angle_alpha   90.00
_cell.angle_beta   90.00
_cell.angle_gamma   90.00
#
_symmetry.space_group_name_H-M   'P 1'
#
loop_
_entity.id
_entity.type
_entity.pdbx_description
1 polymer ?
#
loop_
_entity_poly.entity_id
_entity_poly.type
_entity_poly.pdbx_seq_one_letter_code
_entity_poly.pdbx_strand_id
1 'polypeptide(L)'
;MPRAVEDDVHSSFAEFRTEDATCVSVQCRYCQQVRAKNTTRQRAHLLKCAAYRAAHPDAAIFHQPEGDDAIDDSIVGAPAISHNGNGDPAGPENSFTAQAQQPTNFDMADHTALGFTPNPRINSTPFVPTPASAPPMHHPRPSLDGTPAAKKQKMGTGVRKSIGTTGTGTGTGKPEIPLADVHAAFEEFKVNPEDKTVSARCRYCNNTRAKNTSRQRDHLMTCAGYQDILRERIPANHLRYQFDEHDVASSLALPVPMLNLDFRLSIRVKPMLHLGESKFGDKAWVSCVGGQWAGRWGKGVVLPGGQDEQNSVSETATSLKAKYLLQTGDDSPALIICNVQGWLTGDKEIMERLQDPVKADNVPANRYKFRVTMQLETSDERYQEMSTGLWAGSGSRRGAEIVYDFYRIN
;
A
#
# COMPACT_ATOMS: atom_id res chain seq x y z
N MET A 1 20.65 -22.31 7.79
CA MET A 1 19.21 -22.04 7.70
C MET A 1 18.51 -23.36 7.39
N PRO A 2 17.58 -23.86 8.21
CA PRO A 2 16.86 -25.08 7.88
C PRO A 2 16.02 -24.88 6.61
N ARG A 3 16.13 -25.80 5.63
CA ARG A 3 15.37 -25.77 4.37
C ARG A 3 13.93 -26.21 4.61
N ALA A 4 12.98 -25.52 4.01
CA ALA A 4 11.57 -25.87 4.11
C ALA A 4 11.23 -26.99 3.11
N VAL A 5 10.43 -27.98 3.51
CA VAL A 5 10.00 -29.08 2.63
C VAL A 5 9.29 -28.57 1.37
N GLU A 6 8.72 -27.36 1.45
CA GLU A 6 8.07 -26.64 0.35
C GLU A 6 9.00 -26.37 -0.83
N ASP A 7 10.26 -26.05 -0.52
CA ASP A 7 11.26 -25.71 -1.54
C ASP A 7 11.67 -26.94 -2.34
N ASP A 8 11.50 -28.14 -1.76
CA ASP A 8 11.93 -29.42 -2.33
C ASP A 8 10.79 -30.17 -3.05
N VAL A 9 9.54 -29.70 -3.00
CA VAL A 9 8.40 -30.41 -3.63
C VAL A 9 8.58 -30.58 -5.14
N HIS A 10 9.16 -29.61 -5.84
CA HIS A 10 9.31 -29.69 -7.30
C HIS A 10 10.55 -30.48 -7.73
N SER A 11 11.62 -30.48 -6.94
CA SER A 11 12.85 -31.24 -7.20
C SER A 11 12.71 -32.72 -6.84
N SER A 12 11.84 -33.03 -5.87
CA SER A 12 11.69 -34.37 -5.29
C SER A 12 10.77 -35.31 -6.08
N PHE A 13 10.10 -34.83 -7.12
CA PHE A 13 9.19 -35.63 -7.94
C PHE A 13 9.58 -35.59 -9.42
N ALA A 14 9.36 -36.71 -10.12
CA ALA A 14 9.49 -36.82 -11.56
C ALA A 14 8.10 -36.98 -12.18
N GLU A 15 7.79 -36.21 -13.22
CA GLU A 15 6.52 -36.31 -13.93
C GLU A 15 6.59 -37.38 -15.01
N PHE A 16 5.55 -38.20 -15.10
CA PHE A 16 5.38 -39.11 -16.23
C PHE A 16 3.90 -39.28 -16.57
N ARG A 17 3.65 -39.57 -17.85
CA ARG A 17 2.31 -39.74 -18.40
C ARG A 17 2.26 -41.09 -19.10
N THR A 18 1.37 -41.95 -18.63
CA THR A 18 1.04 -43.19 -19.33
C THR A 18 0.03 -42.87 -20.44
N GLU A 19 0.13 -43.57 -21.57
CA GLU A 19 -0.61 -43.26 -22.82
C GLU A 19 -2.13 -43.23 -22.62
N ASP A 20 -2.65 -43.95 -21.61
CA ASP A 20 -4.08 -44.05 -21.30
C ASP A 20 -4.56 -43.17 -20.12
N ALA A 21 -3.70 -42.34 -19.51
CA ALA A 21 -4.07 -41.55 -18.34
C ALA A 21 -4.57 -40.13 -18.68
N THR A 22 -5.78 -39.80 -18.21
CA THR A 22 -6.38 -38.46 -18.31
C THR A 22 -5.71 -37.41 -17.42
N CYS A 23 -4.90 -37.84 -16.44
CA CYS A 23 -4.27 -36.98 -15.44
C CYS A 23 -2.75 -37.20 -15.40
N VAL A 24 -1.98 -36.14 -15.12
CA VAL A 24 -0.53 -36.21 -14.96
C VAL A 24 -0.18 -36.87 -13.63
N SER A 25 0.68 -37.90 -13.68
CA SER A 25 1.19 -38.60 -12.51
C SER A 25 2.61 -38.15 -12.19
N VAL A 26 2.97 -38.24 -10.92
CA VAL A 26 4.27 -37.87 -10.36
C VAL A 26 4.82 -39.04 -9.55
N GLN A 27 6.09 -39.35 -9.75
CA GLN A 27 6.85 -40.34 -8.99
C GLN A 27 7.77 -39.65 -7.99
N CYS A 28 7.71 -40.05 -6.72
CA CYS A 28 8.68 -39.58 -5.72
C CYS A 28 10.07 -40.16 -6.02
N ARG A 29 11.09 -39.32 -6.17
CA ARG A 29 12.46 -39.76 -6.52
C ARG A 29 13.15 -40.58 -5.42
N TYR A 30 12.63 -40.56 -4.20
CA TYR A 30 13.24 -41.22 -3.03
C TYR A 30 12.63 -42.58 -2.70
N CYS A 31 11.30 -42.71 -2.77
CA CYS A 31 10.61 -43.98 -2.47
C CYS A 31 9.92 -44.60 -3.69
N GLN A 32 10.03 -43.95 -4.86
CA GLN A 32 9.48 -44.41 -6.14
C GLN A 32 7.96 -44.59 -6.19
N GLN A 33 7.21 -44.14 -5.18
CA GLN A 33 5.75 -44.16 -5.17
C GLN A 33 5.17 -43.19 -6.21
N VAL A 34 4.21 -43.69 -6.99
CA VAL A 34 3.47 -42.94 -8.01
C VAL A 34 2.19 -42.38 -7.42
N ARG A 35 1.91 -41.10 -7.67
CA ARG A 35 0.68 -40.41 -7.23
C ARG A 35 0.20 -39.44 -8.32
N ALA A 36 -1.06 -39.01 -8.25
CA ALA A 36 -1.55 -37.92 -9.10
C ALA A 36 -0.87 -36.59 -8.72
N LYS A 37 -0.59 -35.73 -9.71
CA LYS A 37 0.05 -34.42 -9.50
C LYS A 37 -0.88 -33.49 -8.70
N ASN A 38 -0.59 -33.35 -7.41
CA ASN A 38 -1.27 -32.46 -6.48
C ASN A 38 -0.27 -31.99 -5.42
N THR A 39 0.06 -30.70 -5.43
CA THR A 39 1.15 -30.12 -4.63
C THR A 39 0.94 -30.29 -3.13
N THR A 40 -0.29 -30.18 -2.64
CA THR A 40 -0.64 -30.39 -1.22
C THR A 40 -0.38 -31.84 -0.79
N ARG A 41 -0.75 -32.82 -1.63
CA ARG A 41 -0.52 -34.24 -1.35
C ARG A 41 0.95 -34.63 -1.49
N GLN A 42 1.68 -34.02 -2.41
CA GLN A 42 3.12 -34.23 -2.58
C GLN A 42 3.91 -33.73 -1.36
N ARG A 43 3.53 -32.58 -0.81
CA ARG A 43 4.10 -32.07 0.45
C ARG A 43 3.82 -33.00 1.62
N ALA A 44 2.56 -33.43 1.79
CA ALA A 44 2.19 -34.40 2.82
C ALA A 44 2.94 -35.74 2.67
N HIS A 45 3.23 -36.15 1.44
CA HIS A 45 4.04 -37.34 1.17
C HIS A 45 5.50 -37.17 1.59
N LEU A 46 6.17 -36.06 1.25
CA LEU A 46 7.57 -35.83 1.65
C LEU A 46 7.75 -35.77 3.17
N LEU A 47 6.80 -35.17 3.89
CA LEU A 47 6.78 -35.13 5.35
C LEU A 47 6.73 -36.54 5.99
N LYS A 48 6.17 -37.53 5.28
CA LYS A 48 6.05 -38.92 5.73
C LYS A 48 7.03 -39.88 5.03
N CYS A 49 7.81 -39.42 4.05
CA CYS A 49 8.70 -40.26 3.26
C CYS A 49 10.02 -40.49 4.00
N ALA A 50 10.21 -41.71 4.52
CA ALA A 50 11.43 -42.08 5.27
C ALA A 50 12.71 -41.90 4.45
N ALA A 51 12.70 -42.29 3.16
CA ALA A 51 13.86 -42.16 2.28
C ALA A 51 14.24 -40.69 2.00
N TYR A 52 13.27 -39.79 1.90
CA TYR A 52 13.50 -38.35 1.77
C TYR A 52 14.08 -37.75 3.05
N ARG A 53 13.50 -38.10 4.20
CA ARG A 53 13.93 -37.62 5.53
C ARG A 53 15.34 -38.12 5.89
N ALA A 54 15.72 -39.31 5.45
CA ALA A 54 17.09 -39.81 5.61
C ALA A 54 18.11 -39.04 4.75
N ALA A 55 17.70 -38.59 3.57
CA ALA A 55 18.54 -37.80 2.67
C ALA A 55 18.61 -36.30 3.03
N HIS A 56 17.61 -35.78 3.76
CA HIS A 56 17.47 -34.36 4.12
C HIS A 56 17.15 -34.21 5.63
N PRO A 57 18.12 -34.48 6.52
CA PRO A 57 17.91 -34.46 7.98
C PRO A 57 17.56 -33.05 8.52
N ASP A 58 17.99 -32.01 7.81
CA ASP A 58 17.77 -30.59 8.06
C ASP A 58 16.35 -30.10 7.71
N ALA A 59 15.61 -30.85 6.90
CA ALA A 59 14.19 -30.60 6.60
C ALA A 59 13.24 -31.17 7.69
N ALA A 60 13.77 -32.00 8.62
CA ALA A 60 12.98 -32.75 9.60
C ALA A 60 12.61 -31.96 10.88
N ILE A 61 13.02 -30.69 10.99
CA ILE A 61 12.88 -29.89 12.23
C ILE A 61 11.46 -29.28 12.38
N PHE A 62 10.63 -29.27 11.33
CA PHE A 62 9.23 -28.82 11.39
C PHE A 62 8.24 -29.99 11.33
N HIS A 63 8.06 -30.69 12.45
CA HIS A 63 6.91 -31.58 12.66
C HIS A 63 6.29 -31.30 14.03
N GLN A 64 5.14 -30.60 14.05
CA GLN A 64 4.16 -30.68 15.14
C GLN A 64 3.15 -31.79 14.76
N PRO A 65 2.87 -32.78 15.62
CA PRO A 65 1.88 -33.80 15.32
C PRO A 65 0.48 -33.27 15.63
N GLU A 66 -0.36 -33.12 14.61
CA GLU A 66 -1.81 -33.19 14.78
C GLU A 66 -2.28 -34.61 14.47
N GLY A 67 -2.84 -35.27 15.49
CA GLY A 67 -3.92 -36.27 15.43
C GLY A 67 -3.78 -37.47 14.51
N ASP A 68 -3.66 -38.64 15.12
CA ASP A 68 -3.79 -39.97 14.51
C ASP A 68 -5.07 -40.15 13.67
N ASP A 69 -4.90 -40.67 12.46
CA ASP A 69 -5.78 -41.70 11.87
C ASP A 69 -4.86 -42.75 11.25
N ALA A 70 -4.65 -43.82 12.02
CA ALA A 70 -3.80 -44.94 11.67
C ALA A 70 -4.47 -45.84 10.62
N ILE A 71 -3.73 -46.17 9.56
CA ILE A 71 -3.84 -47.45 8.88
C ILE A 71 -2.48 -48.13 9.08
N ASP A 72 -2.53 -49.20 9.87
CA ASP A 72 -1.45 -50.11 10.22
C ASP A 72 -0.89 -50.83 8.99
N ASP A 73 0.44 -50.89 8.89
CA ASP A 73 1.10 -52.14 8.50
C ASP A 73 2.50 -52.18 9.12
N SER A 74 2.72 -53.26 9.85
CA SER A 74 3.79 -53.50 10.80
C SER A 74 5.13 -53.91 10.14
N ILE A 75 6.26 -53.75 10.84
CA ILE A 75 7.30 -54.79 11.12
C ILE A 75 8.66 -54.18 11.61
N VAL A 76 8.95 -54.48 12.88
CA VAL A 76 10.21 -54.95 13.52
C VAL A 76 11.51 -54.11 13.48
N GLY A 77 12.04 -53.83 14.68
CA GLY A 77 13.47 -54.00 14.98
C GLY A 77 14.23 -52.83 15.63
N ALA A 78 14.26 -52.81 16.96
CA ALA A 78 15.12 -51.97 17.82
C ALA A 78 16.57 -52.55 17.90
N PRO A 79 17.48 -52.09 18.81
CA PRO A 79 17.83 -50.75 19.31
C PRO A 79 19.38 -50.51 19.30
N ALA A 80 19.87 -49.38 19.86
CA ALA A 80 20.79 -49.35 21.04
C ALA A 80 21.81 -48.18 21.13
N ILE A 81 21.80 -47.50 22.31
CA ILE A 81 22.93 -47.13 23.22
C ILE A 81 23.89 -45.97 22.80
N SER A 82 24.40 -45.06 23.64
CA SER A 82 24.20 -44.63 25.06
C SER A 82 25.12 -43.43 25.41
N HIS A 83 24.80 -42.76 26.54
CA HIS A 83 25.64 -42.09 27.56
C HIS A 83 25.83 -40.55 27.65
N ASN A 84 25.14 -39.97 28.66
CA ASN A 84 25.54 -39.15 29.85
C ASN A 84 26.81 -38.27 29.82
N GLY A 85 26.91 -37.12 30.52
CA GLY A 85 26.04 -36.43 31.49
C GLY A 85 26.73 -35.23 32.20
N ASN A 86 25.89 -34.33 32.74
CA ASN A 86 25.98 -33.34 33.86
C ASN A 86 27.26 -32.63 34.35
N GLY A 87 27.11 -31.32 34.67
CA GLY A 87 27.70 -30.67 35.87
C GLY A 87 27.95 -29.14 35.83
N ASP A 88 27.15 -28.34 36.56
CA ASP A 88 27.43 -26.97 37.11
C ASP A 88 28.15 -27.07 38.49
N PRO A 89 28.53 -26.00 39.30
CA PRO A 89 28.22 -24.55 39.27
C PRO A 89 29.33 -23.52 39.72
N ALA A 90 28.95 -22.22 39.79
CA ALA A 90 29.35 -21.10 40.71
C ALA A 90 30.55 -20.11 40.40
N GLY A 91 30.32 -18.80 40.68
CA GLY A 91 31.21 -17.60 40.50
C GLY A 91 32.26 -17.37 41.61
N PRO A 92 32.87 -16.16 41.85
CA PRO A 92 32.27 -14.79 41.85
C PRO A 92 33.18 -13.55 41.46
N GLU A 93 32.59 -12.34 41.57
CA GLU A 93 33.08 -10.97 41.98
C GLU A 93 34.21 -10.16 41.27
N ASN A 94 33.92 -8.89 40.93
CA ASN A 94 34.61 -7.70 41.48
C ASN A 94 34.00 -6.32 41.08
N SER A 95 34.14 -5.37 42.02
CA SER A 95 33.56 -4.01 42.12
C SER A 95 34.58 -2.92 41.78
N PHE A 96 34.15 -1.70 41.40
CA PHE A 96 34.77 -0.42 41.82
C PHE A 96 33.86 0.79 41.52
N THR A 97 33.88 1.76 42.44
CA THR A 97 33.07 2.98 42.59
C THR A 97 33.86 4.25 42.22
N ALA A 98 33.18 5.34 41.78
CA ALA A 98 33.26 6.70 42.38
C ALA A 98 32.50 7.80 41.58
N GLN A 99 31.93 8.73 42.35
CA GLN A 99 31.21 10.00 42.11
C GLN A 99 32.09 11.11 41.44
N ALA A 100 31.71 12.32 41.02
CA ALA A 100 30.52 13.20 41.08
C ALA A 100 30.69 14.45 40.15
N GLN A 101 29.58 15.17 39.91
CA GLN A 101 29.40 16.64 39.79
C GLN A 101 29.77 17.46 38.52
N GLN A 102 28.83 18.36 38.20
CA GLN A 102 28.82 19.57 37.33
C GLN A 102 28.39 20.76 38.25
N PRO A 103 28.23 22.04 37.80
CA PRO A 103 28.73 22.80 36.63
C PRO A 103 29.23 24.23 37.00
N THR A 104 29.61 25.11 36.05
CA THR A 104 29.29 26.57 36.05
C THR A 104 29.69 27.31 34.75
N ASN A 105 28.79 28.22 34.35
CA ASN A 105 28.80 29.43 33.49
C ASN A 105 30.05 29.90 32.70
N PHE A 106 29.81 30.40 31.47
CA PHE A 106 30.34 31.70 30.98
C PHE A 106 29.45 32.28 29.85
N ASP A 107 29.42 33.62 29.79
CA ASP A 107 28.48 34.51 29.11
C ASP A 107 29.11 35.25 27.91
N MET A 108 28.26 35.64 26.95
CA MET A 108 28.25 36.70 25.91
C MET A 108 29.46 37.23 25.08
N ALA A 109 29.11 37.44 23.79
CA ALA A 109 29.43 38.54 22.83
C ALA A 109 30.69 38.46 21.93
N ASP A 110 30.50 38.44 20.59
CA ASP A 110 30.49 39.66 19.74
C ASP A 110 30.02 39.35 18.29
N HIS A 111 29.25 40.27 17.69
CA HIS A 111 28.63 40.15 16.36
C HIS A 111 29.37 41.04 15.34
N THR A 112 29.77 40.48 14.20
CA THR A 112 30.29 41.24 13.05
C THR A 112 29.16 41.60 12.09
N ALA A 113 28.90 42.90 11.90
CA ALA A 113 27.91 43.44 10.97
C ALA A 113 28.56 43.95 9.68
N LEU A 114 28.00 43.55 8.53
CA LEU A 114 28.27 44.07 7.19
C LEU A 114 27.33 45.25 6.90
N GLY A 115 27.88 46.38 6.46
CA GLY A 115 27.12 47.56 6.03
C GLY A 115 27.00 47.65 4.51
N PHE A 116 25.80 47.96 4.01
CA PHE A 116 25.57 48.54 2.69
C PHE A 116 24.42 49.57 2.78
N THR A 117 24.66 50.76 2.23
CA THR A 117 23.80 51.95 2.21
C THR A 117 22.94 52.02 0.95
N PRO A 118 21.82 52.78 0.96
CA PRO A 118 21.53 53.64 -0.19
C PRO A 118 20.86 54.99 0.15
N ASN A 119 21.10 56.03 -0.67
CA ASN A 119 20.27 57.26 -0.83
C ASN A 119 20.82 58.11 -2.02
N PRO A 120 20.19 59.19 -2.57
CA PRO A 120 18.84 59.78 -2.34
C PRO A 120 18.09 60.44 -3.58
N ARG A 121 16.89 61.02 -3.29
CA ARG A 121 16.09 62.12 -3.94
C ARG A 121 15.04 61.72 -5.02
N ILE A 122 13.80 62.27 -5.12
CA ILE A 122 13.26 63.67 -5.02
C ILE A 122 11.78 63.75 -4.51
N ASN A 123 11.43 64.91 -3.92
CA ASN A 123 10.21 65.50 -3.30
C ASN A 123 8.85 65.49 -4.05
N SER A 124 7.72 65.49 -3.28
CA SER A 124 6.82 66.66 -3.05
C SER A 124 5.56 66.35 -2.17
N THR A 125 5.17 67.30 -1.29
CA THR A 125 4.07 67.32 -0.29
C THR A 125 2.88 68.22 -0.74
N PRO A 126 1.86 68.60 0.09
CA PRO A 126 0.95 67.89 1.02
C PRO A 126 -0.57 68.28 0.84
N PHE A 127 -1.53 67.55 1.45
CA PHE A 127 -2.84 68.14 1.86
C PHE A 127 -3.63 67.29 2.88
N VAL A 128 -4.14 67.92 3.96
CA VAL A 128 -5.15 67.43 4.93
C VAL A 128 -6.00 68.65 5.36
N PRO A 129 -7.34 68.52 5.53
CA PRO A 129 -7.95 68.49 6.88
C PRO A 129 -9.10 67.46 7.06
N THR A 130 -9.43 67.21 8.34
CA THR A 130 -10.31 66.21 9.03
C THR A 130 -11.82 66.60 9.09
N PRO A 131 -12.69 66.02 9.97
CA PRO A 131 -13.17 64.62 10.17
C PRO A 131 -14.73 64.49 10.26
N ALA A 132 -15.31 63.28 10.28
CA ALA A 132 -16.58 62.98 11.00
C ALA A 132 -16.96 61.47 11.11
N SER A 133 -17.37 61.08 12.33
CA SER A 133 -18.43 60.11 12.69
C SER A 133 -18.16 58.60 12.83
N ALA A 134 -18.36 58.10 14.06
CA ALA A 134 -18.82 56.75 14.44
C ALA A 134 -20.36 56.79 14.68
N PRO A 135 -21.13 55.68 14.79
CA PRO A 135 -21.05 54.69 15.89
C PRO A 135 -21.37 53.20 15.51
N PRO A 136 -21.33 52.24 16.45
CA PRO A 136 -21.36 50.79 16.20
C PRO A 136 -22.73 50.13 16.46
N MET A 137 -22.93 48.89 15.98
CA MET A 137 -24.12 48.06 16.24
C MET A 137 -23.75 46.73 16.93
N HIS A 138 -24.49 46.44 18.00
CA HIS A 138 -24.42 45.28 18.90
C HIS A 138 -25.32 44.11 18.41
N HIS A 139 -24.81 42.88 18.55
CA HIS A 139 -25.48 41.60 18.96
C HIS A 139 -26.72 41.05 18.19
N PRO A 140 -27.25 39.83 18.45
CA PRO A 140 -26.69 38.60 19.05
C PRO A 140 -27.01 37.28 18.26
N ARG A 141 -26.42 36.17 18.74
CA ARG A 141 -26.82 34.77 18.53
C ARG A 141 -28.18 34.45 19.18
N PRO A 142 -28.88 33.39 18.74
CA PRO A 142 -29.36 32.41 19.73
C PRO A 142 -29.20 30.94 19.32
N SER A 143 -29.36 30.08 20.32
CA SER A 143 -29.16 28.62 20.33
C SER A 143 -30.47 27.94 20.76
N LEU A 144 -30.67 26.70 20.30
CA LEU A 144 -31.50 25.59 20.85
C LEU A 144 -33.05 25.72 20.87
N ASP A 145 -33.74 24.76 20.21
CA ASP A 145 -34.49 23.65 20.83
C ASP A 145 -35.60 23.07 19.92
N GLY A 146 -35.86 21.75 20.04
CA GLY A 146 -37.22 21.20 19.92
C GLY A 146 -37.56 20.28 18.73
N THR A 147 -37.45 18.97 18.93
CA THR A 147 -38.27 17.92 18.26
C THR A 147 -39.76 18.00 18.63
N PRO A 148 -40.69 17.42 17.83
CA PRO A 148 -41.31 16.16 18.27
C PRO A 148 -41.60 15.12 17.17
N ALA A 149 -41.94 13.91 17.65
CA ALA A 149 -42.03 12.62 16.98
C ALA A 149 -43.28 12.36 16.10
N ALA A 150 -43.18 11.35 15.22
CA ALA A 150 -44.32 10.66 14.61
C ALA A 150 -44.24 9.13 14.79
N LYS A 151 -45.42 8.51 14.90
CA LYS A 151 -45.72 7.17 15.44
C LYS A 151 -45.49 6.00 14.47
N LYS A 152 -45.21 4.86 15.10
CA LYS A 152 -45.20 3.45 14.66
C LYS A 152 -46.13 3.05 13.50
N GLN A 153 -45.61 2.16 12.64
CA GLN A 153 -46.34 0.95 12.24
C GLN A 153 -45.38 -0.24 12.07
N LYS A 154 -45.82 -1.39 12.59
CA LYS A 154 -45.10 -2.64 12.76
C LYS A 154 -45.72 -3.65 11.81
N MET A 155 -44.98 -4.18 10.85
CA MET A 155 -45.25 -5.48 10.25
C MET A 155 -43.93 -6.23 10.09
N GLY A 156 -43.83 -7.36 10.80
CA GLY A 156 -42.69 -8.25 10.72
C GLY A 156 -42.92 -9.32 9.67
N THR A 157 -41.88 -9.65 8.93
CA THR A 157 -41.64 -11.01 8.45
C THR A 157 -40.14 -11.26 8.56
N GLY A 158 -39.78 -12.38 9.17
CA GLY A 158 -38.41 -12.69 9.57
C GLY A 158 -37.54 -13.07 8.39
N VAL A 159 -36.36 -12.44 8.30
CA VAL A 159 -35.25 -12.92 7.48
C VAL A 159 -34.09 -13.21 8.42
N ARG A 160 -33.62 -14.45 8.39
CA ARG A 160 -32.53 -14.96 9.23
C ARG A 160 -31.24 -14.21 8.91
N LYS A 161 -30.68 -13.50 9.90
CA LYS A 161 -29.29 -13.03 9.91
C LYS A 161 -28.36 -14.24 9.82
N SER A 162 -27.67 -14.42 8.70
CA SER A 162 -26.41 -15.16 8.67
C SER A 162 -25.28 -14.16 8.90
N ILE A 163 -24.78 -14.14 10.14
CA ILE A 163 -23.49 -13.54 10.47
C ILE A 163 -22.43 -14.41 9.79
N GLY A 164 -21.80 -13.90 8.73
CA GLY A 164 -20.66 -14.53 8.07
C GLY A 164 -19.37 -14.03 8.68
N THR A 165 -18.67 -14.92 9.38
CA THR A 165 -17.34 -14.77 9.97
C THR A 165 -16.33 -14.25 8.94
N THR A 166 -15.72 -13.10 9.23
CA THR A 166 -14.60 -12.53 8.45
C THR A 166 -13.34 -13.35 8.70
N GLY A 167 -12.94 -14.16 7.72
CA GLY A 167 -11.59 -14.71 7.65
C GLY A 167 -10.60 -13.65 7.17
N THR A 168 -9.60 -13.36 7.99
CA THR A 168 -8.41 -12.61 7.61
C THR A 168 -7.60 -13.43 6.61
N GLY A 169 -7.47 -12.96 5.37
CA GLY A 169 -6.71 -13.61 4.31
C GLY A 169 -5.68 -12.68 3.69
N THR A 170 -4.41 -12.97 3.95
CA THR A 170 -3.25 -12.48 3.19
C THR A 170 -3.23 -13.17 1.81
N GLY A 171 -3.19 -12.41 0.71
CA GLY A 171 -3.06 -13.04 -0.62
C GLY A 171 -3.27 -12.10 -1.81
N THR A 172 -2.17 -11.85 -2.54
CA THR A 172 -2.05 -11.50 -3.97
C THR A 172 -3.25 -10.84 -4.68
N GLY A 173 -3.07 -9.56 -5.05
CA GLY A 173 -4.04 -8.68 -5.71
C GLY A 173 -4.60 -9.16 -7.06
N LYS A 174 -5.57 -10.08 -7.02
CA LYS A 174 -6.58 -10.26 -8.07
C LYS A 174 -7.97 -10.00 -7.48
N PRO A 175 -8.88 -9.31 -8.19
CA PRO A 175 -10.24 -9.09 -7.73
C PRO A 175 -10.95 -10.44 -7.57
N GLU A 176 -11.34 -10.79 -6.35
CA GLU A 176 -12.00 -12.05 -6.01
C GLU A 176 -13.51 -11.85 -6.06
N ILE A 177 -14.22 -12.62 -6.89
CA ILE A 177 -15.69 -12.57 -6.94
C ILE A 177 -16.24 -13.12 -5.60
N PRO A 178 -17.06 -12.34 -4.87
CA PRO A 178 -17.69 -12.77 -3.63
C PRO A 178 -18.47 -14.08 -3.78
N LEU A 179 -18.39 -14.94 -2.76
CA LEU A 179 -19.11 -16.23 -2.70
C LEU A 179 -20.63 -16.08 -2.92
N ALA A 180 -21.23 -15.01 -2.41
CA ALA A 180 -22.65 -14.72 -2.61
C ALA A 180 -22.99 -14.58 -4.11
N ASP A 181 -22.14 -13.91 -4.87
CA ASP A 181 -22.33 -13.73 -6.31
C ASP A 181 -22.11 -15.03 -7.07
N VAL A 182 -21.15 -15.86 -6.63
CA VAL A 182 -20.95 -17.20 -7.20
C VAL A 182 -22.20 -18.06 -7.01
N HIS A 183 -22.82 -18.04 -5.83
CA HIS A 183 -24.06 -18.78 -5.61
C HIS A 183 -25.25 -18.19 -6.38
N ALA A 184 -25.34 -16.86 -6.53
CA ALA A 184 -26.39 -16.22 -7.32
C ALA A 184 -26.25 -16.50 -8.82
N ALA A 185 -25.01 -16.62 -9.32
CA ALA A 185 -24.71 -16.80 -10.73
C ALA A 185 -24.97 -18.22 -11.28
N PHE A 186 -25.19 -19.21 -10.41
CA PHE A 186 -25.39 -20.59 -10.80
C PHE A 186 -26.73 -21.13 -10.33
N GLU A 187 -27.36 -21.91 -11.19
CA GLU A 187 -28.54 -22.71 -10.87
C GLU A 187 -28.10 -24.16 -10.68
N GLU A 188 -28.43 -24.77 -9.55
CA GLU A 188 -28.05 -26.15 -9.23
C GLU A 188 -29.17 -27.11 -9.63
N PHE A 189 -28.80 -28.22 -10.26
CA PHE A 189 -29.75 -29.26 -10.66
C PHE A 189 -29.08 -30.64 -10.64
N LYS A 190 -29.90 -31.68 -10.52
CA LYS A 190 -29.47 -33.07 -10.70
C LYS A 190 -29.89 -33.54 -12.07
N VAL A 191 -28.95 -34.08 -12.85
CA VAL A 191 -29.23 -34.64 -14.18
C VAL A 191 -30.06 -35.91 -14.06
N ASN A 192 -29.74 -36.75 -13.09
CA ASN A 192 -30.54 -37.89 -12.66
C ASN A 192 -30.83 -37.79 -11.15
N PRO A 193 -32.05 -38.08 -10.70
CA PRO A 193 -32.42 -37.98 -9.28
C PRO A 193 -31.63 -38.96 -8.39
N GLU A 194 -31.23 -40.10 -8.94
CA GLU A 194 -30.41 -41.13 -8.29
C GLU A 194 -28.92 -40.76 -8.21
N ASP A 195 -28.50 -39.73 -8.94
CA ASP A 195 -27.09 -39.35 -9.02
C ASP A 195 -26.64 -38.58 -7.76
N LYS A 196 -25.46 -38.94 -7.26
CA LYS A 196 -24.85 -38.31 -6.08
C LYS A 196 -24.24 -36.95 -6.41
N THR A 197 -23.99 -36.69 -7.70
CA THR A 197 -23.33 -35.48 -8.16
C THR A 197 -24.35 -34.39 -8.50
N VAL A 198 -24.17 -33.21 -7.91
CA VAL A 198 -24.98 -32.02 -8.24
C VAL A 198 -24.27 -31.26 -9.35
N SER A 199 -25.00 -30.97 -10.42
CA SER A 199 -24.54 -30.11 -11.50
C SER A 199 -25.01 -28.68 -11.27
N ALA A 200 -24.25 -27.73 -11.80
CA ALA A 200 -24.55 -26.31 -11.71
C ALA A 200 -24.43 -25.67 -13.10
N ARG A 201 -25.45 -24.90 -13.48
CA ARG A 201 -25.53 -24.18 -14.75
C ARG A 201 -25.31 -22.70 -14.52
N CYS A 202 -24.36 -22.10 -15.24
CA CYS A 202 -24.17 -20.65 -15.18
C CYS A 202 -25.37 -19.94 -15.82
N ARG A 203 -25.97 -18.98 -15.12
CA ARG A 203 -27.14 -18.22 -15.61
C ARG A 203 -26.81 -17.30 -16.79
N TYR A 204 -25.54 -16.99 -17.02
CA TYR A 204 -25.11 -15.97 -18.00
C TYR A 204 -24.58 -16.54 -19.31
N CYS A 205 -24.05 -17.76 -19.32
CA CYS A 205 -23.61 -18.44 -20.55
C CYS A 205 -24.23 -19.83 -20.73
N ASN A 206 -25.11 -20.24 -19.82
CA ASN A 206 -25.81 -21.51 -19.82
C ASN A 206 -24.91 -22.76 -19.76
N ASN A 207 -23.60 -22.61 -19.52
CA ASN A 207 -22.67 -23.73 -19.40
C ASN A 207 -22.90 -24.52 -18.11
N THR A 208 -23.04 -25.84 -18.26
CA THR A 208 -23.17 -26.79 -17.15
C THR A 208 -21.81 -27.28 -16.69
N ARG A 209 -21.60 -27.30 -15.37
CA ARG A 209 -20.38 -27.81 -14.72
C ARG A 209 -20.75 -28.59 -13.45
N ALA A 210 -19.83 -29.42 -12.95
CA ALA A 210 -20.00 -30.00 -11.61
C ALA A 210 -20.00 -28.89 -10.54
N LYS A 211 -20.81 -29.06 -9.47
CA LYS A 211 -20.86 -28.13 -8.35
C LYS A 211 -19.51 -28.10 -7.61
N ASN A 212 -18.74 -27.05 -7.88
CA ASN A 212 -17.47 -26.76 -7.21
C ASN A 212 -17.26 -25.24 -7.21
N THR A 213 -17.35 -24.63 -6.03
CA THR A 213 -17.37 -23.18 -5.85
C THR A 213 -16.12 -22.49 -6.40
N SER A 214 -14.94 -23.11 -6.28
CA SER A 214 -13.70 -22.56 -6.83
C SER A 214 -13.74 -22.53 -8.36
N ARG A 215 -14.12 -23.64 -8.99
CA ARG A 215 -14.22 -23.73 -10.46
C ARG A 215 -15.33 -22.87 -11.04
N GLN A 216 -16.43 -22.71 -10.30
CA GLN A 216 -17.53 -21.82 -10.65
C GLN A 216 -17.07 -20.36 -10.62
N ARG A 217 -16.29 -19.96 -9.62
CA ARG A 217 -15.68 -18.64 -9.53
C ARG A 217 -14.67 -18.39 -10.67
N ASP A 218 -13.80 -19.36 -10.96
CA ASP A 218 -12.85 -19.27 -12.08
C ASP A 218 -13.59 -19.13 -13.43
N HIS A 219 -14.73 -19.80 -13.57
CA HIS A 219 -15.60 -19.65 -14.73
C HIS A 219 -16.15 -18.24 -14.86
N LEU A 220 -16.66 -17.63 -13.79
CA LEU A 220 -17.21 -16.27 -13.83
C LEU A 220 -16.16 -15.22 -14.21
N MET A 221 -14.89 -15.44 -13.84
CA MET A 221 -13.77 -14.59 -14.26
C MET A 221 -13.51 -14.62 -15.78
N THR A 222 -14.08 -15.57 -16.51
CA THR A 222 -13.91 -15.73 -17.97
C THR A 222 -15.24 -15.82 -18.73
N CYS A 223 -16.37 -15.76 -18.02
CA CYS A 223 -17.71 -15.92 -18.60
C CYS A 223 -18.13 -14.62 -19.29
N ALA A 224 -18.21 -14.62 -20.62
CA ALA A 224 -18.57 -13.43 -21.40
C ALA A 224 -19.82 -12.71 -20.87
N GLY A 225 -20.92 -13.43 -20.61
CA GLY A 225 -22.16 -12.84 -20.11
C GLY A 225 -22.09 -12.32 -18.66
N TYR A 226 -21.16 -12.80 -17.84
CA TYR A 226 -20.94 -12.27 -16.49
C TYR A 226 -19.89 -11.16 -16.44
N GLN A 227 -18.96 -11.15 -17.40
CA GLN A 227 -17.96 -10.10 -17.52
C GLN A 227 -18.60 -8.74 -17.76
N ASP A 228 -19.69 -8.68 -18.52
CA ASP A 228 -20.43 -7.42 -18.74
C ASP A 228 -21.08 -6.93 -17.44
N ILE A 229 -21.64 -7.84 -16.64
CA ILE A 229 -22.20 -7.54 -15.31
C ILE A 229 -21.11 -7.07 -14.34
N LEU A 230 -19.92 -7.67 -14.40
CA LEU A 230 -18.78 -7.22 -13.59
C LEU A 230 -18.32 -5.81 -14.00
N ARG A 231 -18.40 -5.45 -15.28
CA ARG A 231 -18.04 -4.10 -15.78
C ARG A 231 -19.07 -3.04 -15.41
N GLU A 232 -20.35 -3.40 -15.38
CA GLU A 232 -21.44 -2.51 -14.95
C GLU A 232 -21.56 -2.41 -13.43
N ARG A 233 -20.79 -3.21 -12.68
CA ARG A 233 -20.85 -3.22 -11.22
C ARG A 233 -20.26 -1.94 -10.64
N ILE A 234 -21.04 -1.29 -9.79
CA ILE A 234 -20.65 -0.07 -9.09
C ILE A 234 -19.53 -0.41 -8.08
N PRO A 235 -18.31 0.14 -8.23
CA PRO A 235 -17.18 -0.18 -7.34
C PRO A 235 -17.47 0.08 -5.86
N ALA A 236 -18.34 1.05 -5.56
CA ALA A 236 -18.77 1.35 -4.20
C ALA A 236 -19.41 0.15 -3.47
N ASN A 237 -20.02 -0.79 -4.21
CA ASN A 237 -20.66 -1.97 -3.61
C ASN A 237 -19.64 -3.04 -3.15
N HIS A 238 -18.35 -2.90 -3.50
CA HIS A 238 -17.25 -3.70 -2.96
C HIS A 238 -16.61 -3.11 -1.70
N LEU A 239 -17.04 -1.93 -1.26
CA LEU A 239 -16.58 -1.37 0.00
C LEU A 239 -17.03 -2.25 1.17
N ARG A 240 -16.23 -2.25 2.23
CA ARG A 240 -16.51 -3.01 3.46
C ARG A 240 -17.87 -2.68 4.06
N TYR A 241 -18.33 -1.45 3.87
CA TYR A 241 -19.63 -0.96 4.31
C TYR A 241 -20.42 -0.56 3.08
N GLN A 242 -21.64 -1.06 2.97
CA GLN A 242 -22.52 -0.86 1.83
C GLN A 242 -23.63 0.13 2.19
N PHE A 243 -24.14 0.82 1.18
CA PHE A 243 -25.35 1.64 1.29
C PHE A 243 -26.59 0.73 1.41
N ASP A 244 -27.67 1.28 1.97
CA ASP A 244 -28.96 0.59 1.98
C ASP A 244 -29.44 0.32 0.56
N GLU A 245 -30.08 -0.83 0.32
CA GLU A 245 -30.45 -1.34 -1.03
C GLU A 245 -31.34 -0.38 -1.84
N HIS A 246 -32.06 0.52 -1.16
CA HIS A 246 -32.98 1.47 -1.79
C HIS A 246 -32.39 2.88 -1.89
N ASP A 247 -31.15 3.09 -1.42
CA ASP A 247 -30.46 4.37 -1.55
C ASP A 247 -29.93 4.52 -2.98
N VAL A 248 -30.08 5.72 -3.55
CA VAL A 248 -29.51 6.07 -4.86
C VAL A 248 -28.00 5.84 -4.86
N ALA A 249 -27.31 6.05 -3.75
CA ALA A 249 -25.86 5.80 -3.63
C ALA A 249 -25.48 4.33 -3.85
N SER A 250 -26.39 3.37 -3.64
CA SER A 250 -26.14 1.94 -3.89
C SER A 250 -26.22 1.55 -5.37
N SER A 251 -26.89 2.37 -6.19
CA SER A 251 -27.23 2.08 -7.59
C SER A 251 -26.66 3.11 -8.60
N LEU A 252 -26.14 4.24 -8.13
CA LEU A 252 -25.50 5.24 -8.99
C LEU A 252 -24.07 4.82 -9.35
N ALA A 253 -23.84 4.47 -10.62
CA ALA A 253 -22.51 4.28 -11.16
C ALA A 253 -21.86 5.63 -11.48
N LEU A 254 -20.69 5.89 -10.90
CA LEU A 254 -19.85 7.04 -11.25
C LEU A 254 -18.73 6.60 -12.20
N PRO A 255 -18.32 7.46 -13.16
CA PRO A 255 -17.14 7.20 -13.97
C PRO A 255 -15.92 6.93 -13.09
N VAL A 256 -15.24 5.81 -13.34
CA VAL A 256 -14.04 5.45 -12.58
C VAL A 256 -12.86 6.26 -13.11
N PRO A 257 -12.20 7.07 -12.28
CA PRO A 257 -11.04 7.85 -12.73
C PRO A 257 -9.89 6.93 -13.13
N MET A 258 -9.24 7.24 -14.25
CA MET A 258 -8.07 6.50 -14.72
C MET A 258 -6.78 7.30 -14.53
N LEU A 259 -5.67 6.60 -14.27
CA LEU A 259 -4.34 7.19 -14.10
C LEU A 259 -3.48 6.95 -15.34
N ASN A 260 -3.08 8.02 -16.02
CA ASN A 260 -2.20 7.95 -17.19
C ASN A 260 -0.89 8.69 -16.91
N LEU A 261 0.27 8.04 -17.08
CA LEU A 261 1.57 8.70 -16.92
C LEU A 261 1.66 9.87 -17.91
N ASP A 262 1.85 11.07 -17.37
CA ASP A 262 1.72 12.32 -18.13
C ASP A 262 2.94 13.22 -17.98
N PHE A 263 3.61 13.19 -16.83
CA PHE A 263 4.64 14.16 -16.49
C PHE A 263 5.69 13.57 -15.52
N ARG A 264 6.97 13.76 -15.81
CA ARG A 264 8.10 13.41 -14.94
C ARG A 264 8.89 14.65 -14.58
N LEU A 265 9.22 14.77 -13.29
CA LEU A 265 9.92 15.91 -12.71
C LEU A 265 11.17 15.43 -11.96
N SER A 266 12.33 16.00 -12.28
CA SER A 266 13.61 15.73 -11.62
C SER A 266 14.11 17.03 -10.99
N ILE A 267 14.19 17.07 -9.67
CA ILE A 267 14.50 18.27 -8.90
C ILE A 267 15.80 18.06 -8.17
N ARG A 268 16.75 18.95 -8.38
CA ARG A 268 17.99 19.01 -7.60
C ARG A 268 17.77 19.93 -6.41
N VAL A 269 18.24 19.52 -5.25
CA VAL A 269 18.01 20.22 -3.98
C VAL A 269 19.31 20.44 -3.21
N LYS A 270 19.31 21.44 -2.33
CA LYS A 270 20.35 21.62 -1.32
C LYS A 270 20.18 20.60 -0.17
N PRO A 271 21.21 20.39 0.66
CA PRO A 271 21.04 19.72 1.93
C PRO A 271 19.87 20.30 2.73
N MET A 272 19.14 19.42 3.38
CA MET A 272 17.97 19.79 4.16
C MET A 272 18.37 20.63 5.38
N LEU A 273 17.65 21.71 5.63
CA LEU A 273 17.82 22.56 6.80
C LEU A 273 16.75 22.23 7.84
N HIS A 274 17.16 21.70 8.98
CA HIS A 274 16.24 21.46 10.10
C HIS A 274 15.95 22.77 10.83
N LEU A 275 14.67 23.12 10.92
CA LEU A 275 14.18 24.27 11.68
C LEU A 275 13.81 23.88 13.12
N GLY A 276 13.68 22.57 13.39
CA GLY A 276 13.39 22.01 14.70
C GLY A 276 11.91 21.71 14.92
N GLU A 277 11.59 21.30 16.15
CA GLU A 277 10.24 20.91 16.52
C GLU A 277 9.26 22.08 16.46
N SER A 278 8.15 21.84 15.77
CA SER A 278 6.99 22.73 15.71
C SER A 278 5.76 22.03 16.29
N LYS A 279 4.65 22.78 16.42
CA LYS A 279 3.34 22.21 16.82
C LYS A 279 2.85 21.09 15.89
N PHE A 280 3.44 20.95 14.70
CA PHE A 280 3.04 19.98 13.67
C PHE A 280 4.12 18.92 13.40
N GLY A 281 5.14 18.80 14.26
CA GLY A 281 6.27 17.89 14.11
C GLY A 281 7.59 18.61 13.82
N ASP A 282 8.65 17.84 13.57
CA ASP A 282 9.97 18.39 13.20
C ASP A 282 9.92 19.00 11.80
N LYS A 283 10.18 20.30 11.72
CA LYS A 283 10.08 21.07 10.48
C LYS A 283 11.42 21.15 9.80
N ALA A 284 11.43 20.87 8.51
CA ALA A 284 12.62 20.96 7.67
C ALA A 284 12.33 21.72 6.37
N TRP A 285 13.38 22.34 5.84
CA TRP A 285 13.35 23.16 4.64
C TRP A 285 14.32 22.63 3.60
N VAL A 286 13.82 22.34 2.40
CA VAL A 286 14.61 21.82 1.29
C VAL A 286 14.54 22.82 0.13
N SER A 287 15.68 23.43 -0.22
CA SER A 287 15.74 24.44 -1.27
C SER A 287 16.00 23.82 -2.65
N CYS A 288 15.20 24.20 -3.65
CA CYS A 288 15.40 23.82 -5.03
C CYS A 288 16.56 24.61 -5.66
N VAL A 289 17.54 23.90 -6.22
CA VAL A 289 18.62 24.53 -7.02
C VAL A 289 18.32 24.51 -8.52
N GLY A 290 17.25 23.84 -8.92
CA GLY A 290 16.78 23.71 -10.29
C GLY A 290 16.60 22.24 -10.66
N GLY A 291 16.52 21.95 -11.95
CA GLY A 291 16.19 20.59 -12.40
C GLY A 291 15.62 20.59 -13.80
N GLN A 292 14.94 19.50 -14.15
CA GLN A 292 14.35 19.31 -15.47
C GLN A 292 13.03 18.57 -15.37
N TRP A 293 12.18 18.76 -16.37
CA TRP A 293 10.91 18.08 -16.45
C TRP A 293 10.58 17.74 -17.91
N ALA A 294 9.80 16.68 -18.07
CA ALA A 294 9.28 16.24 -19.35
C ALA A 294 7.88 15.68 -19.15
N GLY A 295 6.94 16.12 -19.99
CA GLY A 295 5.58 15.61 -20.02
C GLY A 295 5.05 15.49 -21.43
N ARG A 296 3.82 14.98 -21.58
CA ARG A 296 3.20 14.80 -22.90
C ARG A 296 2.98 16.10 -23.65
N TRP A 297 2.86 17.21 -22.92
CA TRP A 297 2.56 18.55 -23.44
C TRP A 297 3.79 19.45 -23.57
N GLY A 298 4.99 18.98 -23.20
CA GLY A 298 6.20 19.79 -23.29
C GLY A 298 7.37 19.26 -22.47
N LYS A 299 8.45 20.02 -22.47
CA LYS A 299 9.63 19.78 -21.63
C LYS A 299 10.29 21.10 -21.27
N GLY A 300 11.14 21.08 -20.26
CA GLY A 300 11.89 22.26 -19.88
C GLY A 300 12.68 22.09 -18.60
N VAL A 301 12.91 23.22 -17.93
CA VAL A 301 13.75 23.28 -16.74
C VAL A 301 12.93 23.68 -15.51
N VAL A 302 13.40 23.25 -14.35
CA VAL A 302 12.96 23.77 -13.06
C VAL A 302 13.89 24.93 -12.71
N LEU A 303 13.33 26.11 -12.47
CA LEU A 303 14.10 27.28 -12.09
C LEU A 303 14.50 27.21 -10.60
N PRO A 304 15.66 27.79 -10.22
CA PRO A 304 16.04 27.92 -8.83
C PRO A 304 15.08 28.85 -8.06
N GLY A 305 15.00 28.67 -6.75
CA GLY A 305 14.19 29.53 -5.86
C GLY A 305 12.89 28.88 -5.38
N GLY A 306 12.52 27.71 -5.90
CA GLY A 306 11.49 26.87 -5.30
C GLY A 306 11.91 26.26 -3.95
N GLN A 307 10.93 25.76 -3.20
CA GLN A 307 11.16 25.17 -1.88
C GLN A 307 10.24 23.97 -1.64
N ASP A 308 10.67 23.09 -0.76
CA ASP A 308 9.87 22.00 -0.19
C ASP A 308 9.91 22.12 1.35
N GLU A 309 8.74 22.39 1.93
CA GLU A 309 8.51 22.43 3.36
C GLU A 309 8.07 21.06 3.85
N GLN A 310 8.93 20.40 4.62
CA GLN A 310 8.69 19.08 5.17
C GLN A 310 8.36 19.16 6.65
N ASN A 311 7.36 18.42 7.11
CA ASN A 311 7.03 18.27 8.53
C ASN A 311 6.97 16.78 8.86
N SER A 312 7.92 16.30 9.65
CA SER A 312 7.96 14.93 10.16
C SER A 312 7.04 14.82 11.37
N VAL A 313 5.86 14.24 11.14
CA VAL A 313 4.78 14.10 12.15
C VAL A 313 5.06 12.92 13.09
N SER A 314 5.76 11.90 12.59
CA SER A 314 6.25 10.76 13.36
C SER A 314 7.55 10.22 12.72
N GLU A 315 8.19 9.25 13.37
CA GLU A 315 9.36 8.54 12.82
C GLU A 315 9.05 7.76 11.52
N THR A 316 7.77 7.58 11.18
CA THR A 316 7.30 6.80 10.03
C THR A 316 6.57 7.64 8.98
N ALA A 317 6.38 8.94 9.22
CA ALA A 317 5.57 9.80 8.36
C ALA A 317 6.06 11.25 8.31
N THR A 318 6.33 11.71 7.09
CA THR A 318 6.68 13.10 6.78
C THR A 318 5.68 13.64 5.77
N SER A 319 5.01 14.74 6.12
CA SER A 319 4.19 15.52 5.18
C SER A 319 5.08 16.52 4.44
N LEU A 320 4.74 16.84 3.20
CA LEU A 320 5.49 17.82 2.41
C LEU A 320 4.56 18.73 1.60
N LYS A 321 5.00 19.97 1.45
CA LYS A 321 4.38 20.99 0.62
C LYS A 321 5.47 21.75 -0.11
N ALA A 322 5.53 21.57 -1.42
CA ALA A 322 6.54 22.15 -2.26
C ALA A 322 5.93 23.08 -3.31
N LYS A 323 6.67 24.14 -3.63
CA LYS A 323 6.35 25.10 -4.68
C LYS A 323 7.57 25.32 -5.54
N TYR A 324 7.42 25.05 -6.83
CA TYR A 324 8.47 25.19 -7.84
C TYR A 324 8.00 26.11 -8.97
N LEU A 325 8.97 26.64 -9.71
CA LEU A 325 8.72 27.39 -10.93
C LEU A 325 9.34 26.63 -12.10
N LEU A 326 8.50 26.25 -13.05
CA LEU A 326 8.90 25.56 -14.27
C LEU A 326 8.98 26.57 -15.41
N GLN A 327 9.94 26.38 -16.30
CA GLN A 327 10.06 27.10 -17.55
C GLN A 327 10.03 26.12 -18.72
N THR A 328 9.23 26.41 -19.74
CA THR A 328 9.17 25.59 -20.96
C THR A 328 10.36 25.85 -21.88
N GLY A 329 10.71 24.86 -22.70
CA GLY A 329 11.83 24.92 -23.65
C GLY A 329 11.44 25.38 -25.05
N ASP A 330 10.32 26.06 -25.23
CA ASP A 330 9.90 26.60 -26.53
C ASP A 330 10.66 27.89 -26.87
N ASP A 331 10.55 28.36 -28.12
CA ASP A 331 11.16 29.61 -28.59
C ASP A 331 10.74 30.82 -27.74
N SER A 332 9.47 30.82 -27.29
CA SER A 332 8.95 31.75 -26.28
C SER A 332 8.65 30.97 -24.99
N PRO A 333 9.52 31.02 -23.97
CA PRO A 333 9.33 30.25 -22.75
C PRO A 333 8.10 30.71 -21.96
N ALA A 334 7.25 29.76 -21.59
CA ALA A 334 6.18 29.96 -20.61
C ALA A 334 6.68 29.67 -19.20
N LEU A 335 6.13 30.38 -18.21
CA LEU A 335 6.35 30.10 -16.79
C LEU A 335 5.14 29.40 -16.20
N ILE A 336 5.38 28.33 -15.44
CA ILE A 336 4.34 27.50 -14.85
C ILE A 336 4.69 27.27 -13.38
N ILE A 337 3.84 27.71 -12.47
CA ILE A 337 3.95 27.40 -11.04
C ILE A 337 3.53 25.95 -10.85
N CYS A 338 4.35 25.19 -10.14
CA CYS A 338 4.07 23.80 -9.79
C CYS A 338 3.96 23.66 -8.28
N ASN A 339 2.77 23.35 -7.80
CA ASN A 339 2.50 23.08 -6.40
C ASN A 339 2.39 21.56 -6.20
N VAL A 340 3.19 21.02 -5.28
CA VAL A 340 3.21 19.59 -4.95
C VAL A 340 2.94 19.42 -3.48
N GLN A 341 2.02 18.52 -3.12
CA GLN A 341 1.76 18.20 -1.72
C GLN A 341 1.53 16.71 -1.53
N GLY A 342 1.95 16.16 -0.40
CA GLY A 342 1.71 14.76 -0.11
C GLY A 342 2.45 14.24 1.10
N TRP A 343 2.71 12.93 1.06
CA TRP A 343 3.27 12.19 2.17
C TRP A 343 4.38 11.26 1.71
N LEU A 344 5.45 11.25 2.51
CA LEU A 344 6.48 10.24 2.53
C LEU A 344 6.28 9.39 3.78
N THR A 345 6.06 8.09 3.60
CA THR A 345 5.82 7.15 4.70
C THR A 345 6.61 5.87 4.51
N GLY A 346 7.05 5.26 5.60
CA GLY A 346 7.82 4.03 5.57
C GLY A 346 8.20 3.57 6.97
N ASP A 347 8.86 2.41 7.05
CA ASP A 347 9.43 1.91 8.30
C ASP A 347 10.50 2.89 8.81
N LYS A 348 10.63 3.00 10.14
CA LYS A 348 11.58 3.92 10.80
C LYS A 348 12.99 3.85 10.19
N GLU A 349 13.53 2.64 10.08
CA GLU A 349 14.88 2.41 9.54
C GLU A 349 15.04 2.93 8.09
N ILE A 350 13.99 2.80 7.28
CA ILE A 350 14.00 3.30 5.90
C ILE A 350 13.94 4.82 5.89
N MET A 351 13.07 5.41 6.71
CA MET A 351 12.94 6.86 6.83
C MET A 351 14.23 7.52 7.30
N GLU A 352 14.91 6.95 8.30
CA GLU A 352 16.22 7.41 8.78
C GLU A 352 17.29 7.36 7.66
N ARG A 353 17.35 6.27 6.90
CA ARG A 353 18.27 6.15 5.76
C ARG A 353 18.00 7.19 4.67
N LEU A 354 16.74 7.59 4.46
CA LEU A 354 16.37 8.60 3.47
C LEU A 354 16.78 10.03 3.89
N GLN A 355 17.03 10.28 5.17
CA GLN A 355 17.52 11.59 5.63
C GLN A 355 19.01 11.80 5.36
N ASP A 356 19.78 10.71 5.26
CA ASP A 356 21.20 10.73 4.90
C ASP A 356 21.35 10.69 3.37
N PRO A 357 21.88 11.74 2.71
CA PRO A 357 21.99 11.79 1.26
C PRO A 357 22.76 10.61 0.65
N VAL A 358 23.80 10.11 1.33
CA VAL A 358 24.64 9.03 0.81
C VAL A 358 23.90 7.69 0.89
N LYS A 359 23.14 7.48 1.96
CA LYS A 359 22.35 6.24 2.13
C LYS A 359 21.09 6.25 1.29
N ALA A 360 20.47 7.42 1.07
CA ALA A 360 19.24 7.57 0.31
C ALA A 360 19.35 6.97 -1.11
N ASP A 361 20.50 7.11 -1.77
CA ASP A 361 20.74 6.55 -3.11
C ASP A 361 20.64 5.02 -3.18
N ASN A 362 20.86 4.35 -2.06
CA ASN A 362 20.82 2.90 -1.95
C ASN A 362 19.46 2.35 -1.47
N VAL A 363 18.45 3.22 -1.29
CA VAL A 363 17.11 2.80 -0.86
C VAL A 363 16.19 2.71 -2.09
N PRO A 364 15.77 1.50 -2.51
CA PRO A 364 14.84 1.34 -3.61
C PRO A 364 13.48 2.01 -3.32
N ALA A 365 12.93 2.70 -4.32
CA ALA A 365 11.68 3.47 -4.18
C ALA A 365 10.44 2.62 -3.83
N ASN A 366 10.50 1.30 -3.97
CA ASN A 366 9.43 0.38 -3.57
C ASN A 366 9.45 0.00 -2.07
N ARG A 367 10.47 0.42 -1.31
CA ARG A 367 10.60 0.15 0.13
C ARG A 367 9.87 1.17 1.02
N TYR A 368 9.40 2.27 0.43
CA TYR A 368 8.63 3.32 1.09
C TYR A 368 7.51 3.80 0.18
N LYS A 369 6.56 4.54 0.74
CA LYS A 369 5.46 5.16 0.01
C LYS A 369 5.66 6.66 -0.02
N PHE A 370 6.14 7.15 -1.15
CA PHE A 370 6.18 8.59 -1.45
C PHE A 370 5.07 8.88 -2.46
N ARG A 371 3.98 9.50 -1.99
CA ARG A 371 2.78 9.77 -2.79
C ARG A 371 2.38 11.22 -2.66
N VAL A 372 2.13 11.86 -3.79
CA VAL A 372 1.89 13.30 -3.88
C VAL A 372 0.74 13.61 -4.82
N THR A 373 0.24 14.83 -4.76
CA THR A 373 -0.62 15.45 -5.76
C THR A 373 0.10 16.66 -6.33
N MET A 374 -0.15 16.97 -7.59
CA MET A 374 0.39 18.15 -8.25
C MET A 374 -0.73 18.99 -8.84
N GLN A 375 -0.58 20.30 -8.74
CA GLN A 375 -1.38 21.30 -9.41
C GLN A 375 -0.44 22.27 -10.13
N LEU A 376 -0.79 22.61 -11.36
CA LEU A 376 -0.05 23.54 -12.18
C LEU A 376 -0.85 24.84 -12.30
N GLU A 377 -0.17 25.97 -12.44
CA GLU A 377 -0.80 27.28 -12.64
C GLU A 377 0.05 28.10 -13.61
N THR A 378 -0.58 28.68 -14.62
CA THR A 378 0.09 29.52 -15.61
C THR A 378 -0.86 30.55 -16.21
N SER A 379 -0.32 31.69 -16.61
CA SER A 379 -1.03 32.73 -17.36
C SER A 379 -0.84 32.62 -18.87
N ASP A 380 0.00 31.70 -19.36
CA ASP A 380 0.22 31.52 -20.80
C ASP A 380 -0.94 30.72 -21.40
N GLU A 381 -1.58 31.27 -22.43
CA GLU A 381 -2.77 30.69 -23.08
C GLU A 381 -2.52 29.28 -23.63
N ARG A 382 -1.29 28.98 -24.07
CA ARG A 382 -0.91 27.68 -24.65
C ARG A 382 -0.99 26.54 -23.65
N TYR A 383 -0.91 26.84 -22.35
CA TYR A 383 -0.84 25.85 -21.27
C TYR A 383 -2.02 25.94 -20.29
N GLN A 384 -3.07 26.70 -20.60
CA GLN A 384 -4.22 26.90 -19.69
C GLN A 384 -4.92 25.60 -19.29
N GLU A 385 -4.97 24.60 -20.18
CA GLU A 385 -5.55 23.29 -19.86
C GLU A 385 -4.87 22.65 -18.64
N MET A 386 -3.56 22.89 -18.46
CA MET A 386 -2.80 22.33 -17.35
C MET A 386 -3.24 22.90 -15.99
N SER A 387 -3.76 24.13 -15.96
CA SER A 387 -4.29 24.74 -14.75
C SER A 387 -5.55 24.05 -14.22
N THR A 388 -6.25 23.28 -15.08
CA THR A 388 -7.48 22.56 -14.73
C THR A 388 -7.27 21.07 -14.47
N GLY A 389 -6.05 20.57 -14.71
CA GLY A 389 -5.74 19.16 -14.51
C GLY A 389 -5.54 18.79 -13.04
N LEU A 390 -5.70 17.50 -12.76
CA LEU A 390 -5.37 16.90 -11.46
C LEU A 390 -4.42 15.73 -11.68
N TRP A 391 -3.32 15.70 -10.91
CA TRP A 391 -2.34 14.63 -10.98
C TRP A 391 -2.12 13.98 -9.64
N ALA A 392 -1.99 12.65 -9.66
CA ALA A 392 -1.44 11.87 -8.56
C ALA A 392 -0.02 11.45 -8.93
N GLY A 393 0.90 11.50 -7.98
CA GLY A 393 2.32 11.26 -8.21
C GLY A 393 2.94 10.23 -7.28
N SER A 394 3.97 9.57 -7.79
CA SER A 394 4.90 8.72 -7.03
C SER A 394 6.26 9.37 -7.01
N GLY A 395 6.86 9.51 -5.82
CA GLY A 395 8.17 10.12 -5.63
C GLY A 395 9.27 9.10 -5.37
N SER A 396 10.51 9.53 -5.59
CA SER A 396 11.73 8.85 -5.16
C SER A 396 12.74 9.90 -4.72
N ARG A 397 13.34 9.72 -3.55
CA ARG A 397 14.44 10.53 -3.05
C ARG A 397 15.76 9.82 -3.36
N ARG A 398 16.71 10.54 -3.96
CA ARG A 398 18.01 10.05 -4.42
C ARG A 398 19.09 11.09 -4.10
N GLY A 399 19.69 10.99 -2.92
CA GLY A 399 20.71 11.94 -2.47
C GLY A 399 20.23 13.39 -2.53
N ALA A 400 20.85 14.19 -3.39
CA ALA A 400 20.50 15.59 -3.63
C ALA A 400 19.48 15.79 -4.78
N GLU A 401 18.76 14.73 -5.16
CA GLU A 401 17.74 14.74 -6.20
C GLU A 401 16.42 14.14 -5.69
N ILE A 402 15.30 14.70 -6.13
CA ILE A 402 13.96 14.16 -5.93
C ILE A 402 13.32 13.99 -7.30
N VAL A 403 12.87 12.77 -7.59
CA VAL A 403 12.20 12.43 -8.85
C VAL A 403 10.74 12.13 -8.58
N TYR A 404 9.85 12.68 -9.39
CA TYR A 404 8.42 12.37 -9.37
C TYR A 404 7.94 11.89 -10.73
N ASP A 405 7.08 10.88 -10.70
CA ASP A 405 6.21 10.49 -11.81
C ASP A 405 4.79 10.89 -11.49
N PHE A 406 4.19 11.71 -12.33
CA PHE A 406 2.83 12.20 -12.20
C PHE A 406 1.92 11.60 -13.27
N TYR A 407 0.79 11.12 -12.79
CA TYR A 407 -0.26 10.48 -13.56
C TYR A 407 -1.48 11.39 -13.56
N ARG A 408 -1.93 11.81 -14.74
CA ARG A 408 -3.14 12.62 -14.89
C ARG A 408 -4.36 11.76 -14.57
N ILE A 409 -5.27 12.32 -13.79
CA ILE A 409 -6.58 11.75 -13.49
C ILE A 409 -7.54 12.21 -14.59
N ASN A 410 -8.09 11.26 -15.35
CA ASN A 410 -9.07 11.48 -16.42
C ASN A 410 -10.46 11.03 -16.03
#